data_AF-A0A0B4LCV1-F1
#
_entry.id   AF-A0A0B4LCV1-F1
#
_cell.length_a   1.000
_cell.length_b   1.000
_cell.length_c   1.000
_cell.angle_alpha   90.00
_cell.angle_beta   90.00
_cell.angle_gamma   90.00
#
_symmetry.space_group_name_H-M   'P 1'
#
loop_
_entity.id
_entity.type
_entity.pdbx_description
1 polymer ?
#
loop_
_entity_poly.entity_id
_entity_poly.type
_entity_poly.pdbx_seq_one_letter_code
_entity_poly.pdbx_strand_id
1 'polypeptide(L)'
;DTGEQALEITDMLVRSNAVDVIIVDSVAALVPKAEIEGEMGDSHVGLQARLMSQALRKITGNIKNANCLVIFINQIRMKIGVMFGSPETTTGGNALKFYASVRLDIRRIGAVKEGEEVVGSETRVKVVKNKVSPPFRQAEFQILYGKGIYRSGEVIDLGVQQGILEKSGAWYSYQGSKI
;
A
#
# COMPACT_ATOMS: atom_id res chain seq x y z
N ASP A 1 -10.09 -17.31 -12.42
CA ASP A 1 -9.01 -17.49 -11.45
C ASP A 1 -9.53 -17.27 -10.04
N THR A 2 -9.09 -18.10 -9.10
CA THR A 2 -9.54 -18.06 -7.70
C THR A 2 -8.49 -17.44 -6.79
N GLY A 3 -8.89 -17.00 -5.60
CA GLY A 3 -7.97 -16.48 -4.58
C GLY A 3 -6.91 -17.51 -4.16
N GLU A 4 -7.28 -18.79 -4.09
CA GLU A 4 -6.34 -19.91 -3.84
C GLU A 4 -5.27 -19.94 -4.92
N GLN A 5 -5.67 -19.95 -6.19
CA GLN A 5 -4.75 -20.03 -7.32
C GLN A 5 -3.78 -18.84 -7.35
N ALA A 6 -4.26 -17.62 -7.10
CA ALA A 6 -3.41 -16.44 -7.04
C ALA A 6 -2.35 -16.52 -5.92
N LEU A 7 -2.73 -17.03 -4.74
CA LEU A 7 -1.81 -17.19 -3.61
C LEU A 7 -0.85 -18.38 -3.82
N GLU A 8 -1.27 -19.42 -4.52
CA GLU A 8 -0.39 -20.52 -4.94
C GLU A 8 0.65 -20.07 -5.96
N ILE A 9 0.25 -19.27 -6.96
CA ILE A 9 1.19 -18.65 -7.90
C ILE A 9 2.20 -17.77 -7.16
N THR A 10 1.72 -16.96 -6.21
CA THR A 10 2.60 -16.15 -5.35
C THR A 10 3.62 -17.03 -4.62
N ASP A 11 3.17 -18.12 -3.98
CA ASP A 11 4.03 -19.07 -3.28
C ASP A 11 5.05 -19.76 -4.22
N MET A 12 4.63 -20.11 -5.45
CA MET A 12 5.49 -20.70 -6.47
C MET A 12 6.59 -19.73 -6.93
N LEU A 13 6.24 -18.47 -7.20
CA LEU A 13 7.20 -17.43 -7.59
C LEU A 13 8.18 -17.11 -6.48
N VAL A 14 7.73 -17.08 -5.23
CA VAL A 14 8.63 -16.92 -4.08
C VAL A 14 9.60 -18.11 -3.99
N ARG A 15 9.10 -19.35 -4.11
CA ARG A 15 9.95 -20.55 -4.02
C ARG A 15 10.93 -20.72 -5.18
N SER A 16 10.62 -20.17 -6.35
CA SER A 16 11.54 -20.26 -7.50
C SER A 16 12.82 -19.46 -7.28
N ASN A 17 12.81 -18.51 -6.32
CA ASN A 17 13.92 -17.61 -6.04
C ASN A 17 14.36 -16.78 -7.27
N ALA A 18 13.47 -16.64 -8.25
CA ALA A 18 13.71 -15.91 -9.50
C ALA A 18 13.13 -14.49 -9.49
N VAL A 19 12.38 -14.12 -8.43
CA VAL A 19 11.66 -12.86 -8.34
C VAL A 19 11.95 -12.17 -7.01
N ASP A 20 12.49 -10.96 -7.07
CA ASP A 20 12.80 -10.16 -5.87
C ASP A 20 11.58 -9.45 -5.29
N VAL A 21 10.60 -9.08 -6.12
CA VAL A 21 9.41 -8.32 -5.71
C VAL A 21 8.14 -8.84 -6.38
N ILE A 22 7.11 -9.11 -5.58
CA ILE A 22 5.77 -9.52 -6.05
C ILE A 22 4.73 -8.56 -5.51
N ILE A 23 3.81 -8.11 -6.37
CA ILE A 23 2.67 -7.26 -5.99
C ILE A 23 1.38 -8.04 -6.24
N VAL A 24 0.55 -8.15 -5.21
CA VAL A 24 -0.79 -8.75 -5.29
C VAL A 24 -1.82 -7.62 -5.24
N ASP A 25 -2.40 -7.32 -6.40
CA ASP A 25 -3.44 -6.29 -6.57
C ASP A 25 -4.77 -6.95 -6.97
N SER A 26 -5.75 -7.09 -6.08
CA SER A 26 -5.77 -6.71 -4.66
C SER A 26 -6.31 -7.84 -3.79
N VAL A 27 -6.08 -7.76 -2.48
CA VAL A 27 -6.64 -8.70 -1.49
C VAL A 27 -8.17 -8.80 -1.60
N ALA A 28 -8.84 -7.68 -1.91
CA ALA A 28 -10.29 -7.66 -2.06
C ALA A 28 -10.78 -8.53 -3.22
N ALA A 29 -9.94 -8.72 -4.25
CA ALA A 29 -10.24 -9.55 -5.42
C ALA A 29 -9.84 -11.03 -5.26
N LEU A 30 -9.22 -11.40 -4.12
CA LEU A 30 -8.89 -12.81 -3.82
C LEU A 30 -10.16 -13.54 -3.35
N VAL A 31 -11.07 -13.80 -4.29
CA VAL A 31 -12.35 -14.48 -4.04
C VAL A 31 -12.11 -16.00 -3.98
N PRO A 32 -12.45 -16.67 -2.87
CA PRO A 32 -12.29 -18.12 -2.76
C PRO A 32 -13.09 -18.88 -3.83
N LYS A 33 -12.56 -20.03 -4.26
CA LYS A 33 -13.21 -20.88 -5.26
C LYS A 33 -14.69 -21.18 -4.97
N ALA A 34 -14.99 -21.56 -3.72
CA ALA A 34 -16.36 -21.90 -3.33
C ALA A 34 -17.33 -20.71 -3.39
N GLU A 35 -16.84 -19.47 -3.29
CA GLU A 35 -17.67 -18.27 -3.45
C GLU A 35 -17.90 -17.94 -4.95
N ILE A 36 -16.95 -18.28 -5.82
CA ILE A 36 -17.10 -18.13 -7.29
C ILE A 36 -18.07 -19.18 -7.85
N GLU A 37 -18.03 -20.40 -7.32
CA GLU A 37 -18.89 -21.50 -7.77
C GLU A 37 -20.28 -21.51 -7.11
N GLY A 38 -20.46 -20.74 -6.02
CA GLY A 38 -21.74 -20.59 -5.33
C GLY A 38 -22.71 -19.62 -6.02
N GLU A 39 -23.95 -19.58 -5.54
CA GLU A 39 -24.95 -18.65 -6.05
C GLU A 39 -24.91 -17.30 -5.32
N MET A 40 -25.38 -16.24 -5.99
CA MET A 40 -25.50 -14.92 -5.37
C MET A 40 -26.49 -15.00 -4.20
N GLY A 41 -25.99 -14.79 -2.98
CA GLY A 41 -26.79 -14.88 -1.75
C GLY A 41 -26.40 -16.04 -0.84
N ASP A 42 -25.54 -16.95 -1.31
CA ASP A 42 -24.99 -18.01 -0.48
C ASP A 42 -24.13 -17.46 0.65
N SER A 43 -24.35 -17.99 1.85
CA SER A 43 -23.67 -17.55 3.05
C SER A 43 -22.31 -18.25 3.19
N HIS A 44 -21.25 -17.59 2.73
CA HIS A 44 -19.87 -18.03 2.91
C HIS A 44 -19.15 -17.20 3.98
N VAL A 45 -19.55 -17.38 5.24
CA VAL A 45 -19.02 -16.56 6.35
C VAL A 45 -17.52 -16.78 6.54
N GLY A 46 -16.73 -15.73 6.30
CA GLY A 46 -15.31 -15.66 6.65
C GLY A 46 -14.38 -16.52 5.79
N LEU A 47 -14.84 -16.99 4.63
CA LEU A 47 -14.07 -17.88 3.77
C LEU A 47 -12.75 -17.24 3.30
N GLN A 48 -12.82 -16.00 2.82
CA GLN A 48 -11.64 -15.22 2.43
C GLN A 48 -10.65 -15.02 3.60
N ALA A 49 -11.15 -14.77 4.81
CA ALA A 49 -10.29 -14.59 5.98
C ALA A 49 -9.53 -15.88 6.36
N ARG A 50 -10.18 -17.04 6.21
CA ARG A 50 -9.56 -18.35 6.42
C ARG A 50 -8.51 -18.64 5.36
N LEU A 51 -8.84 -18.40 4.09
CA LEU A 51 -7.91 -18.52 2.96
C LEU A 51 -6.64 -17.72 3.21
N MET A 52 -6.78 -16.43 3.52
CA MET A 52 -5.64 -15.54 3.82
C MET A 52 -4.80 -16.04 5.01
N SER A 53 -5.46 -16.53 6.06
CA SER A 53 -4.77 -17.06 7.24
C SER A 53 -3.94 -18.30 6.94
N GLN A 54 -4.46 -19.21 6.12
CA GLN A 54 -3.76 -20.42 5.71
C GLN A 54 -2.62 -20.10 4.74
N ALA A 55 -2.88 -19.30 3.72
CA ALA A 55 -1.89 -18.92 2.71
C ALA A 55 -0.72 -18.16 3.33
N LEU A 56 -0.98 -17.10 4.11
CA LEU A 56 0.09 -16.30 4.72
C LEU A 56 0.95 -17.12 5.70
N ARG A 57 0.36 -18.09 6.41
CA ARG A 57 1.12 -19.01 7.28
C ARG A 57 2.15 -19.81 6.50
N LYS A 58 1.80 -20.28 5.29
CA LYS A 58 2.68 -21.04 4.41
C LYS A 58 3.72 -20.15 3.72
N ILE A 59 3.26 -19.05 3.13
CA ILE A 59 4.07 -18.21 2.24
C ILE A 59 5.12 -17.40 3.03
N THR A 60 4.83 -16.97 4.27
CA THR A 60 5.74 -16.10 5.05
C THR A 60 7.12 -16.72 5.26
N GLY A 61 7.21 -18.02 5.52
CA GLY A 61 8.50 -18.71 5.67
C GLY A 61 9.30 -18.70 4.37
N ASN A 62 8.63 -18.97 3.25
CA ASN A 62 9.24 -18.99 1.92
C ASN A 62 9.73 -17.60 1.51
N ILE A 63 8.94 -16.54 1.80
CA ILE A 63 9.30 -15.13 1.54
C ILE A 63 10.65 -14.81 2.18
N LYS A 64 10.84 -15.20 3.44
CA LYS A 64 12.08 -14.93 4.16
C LYS A 64 13.27 -15.69 3.58
N ASN A 65 13.08 -16.97 3.25
CA ASN A 65 14.15 -17.82 2.70
C ASN A 65 14.59 -17.39 1.30
N ALA A 66 13.65 -16.96 0.47
CA ALA A 66 13.91 -16.45 -0.88
C ALA A 66 14.33 -14.97 -0.91
N ASN A 67 14.33 -14.29 0.25
CA ASN A 67 14.57 -12.85 0.35
C ASN A 67 13.72 -12.00 -0.63
N CYS A 68 12.48 -12.42 -0.87
CA CYS A 68 11.54 -11.76 -1.77
C CYS A 68 10.65 -10.78 -1.00
N LEU A 69 10.36 -9.61 -1.56
CA LEU A 69 9.40 -8.64 -1.05
C LEU A 69 8.02 -8.90 -1.65
N VAL A 70 7.02 -9.19 -0.82
CA VAL A 70 5.63 -9.33 -1.26
C VAL A 70 4.78 -8.17 -0.74
N ILE A 71 4.17 -7.43 -1.67
CA ILE A 71 3.31 -6.28 -1.41
C ILE A 71 1.86 -6.68 -1.70
N PHE A 72 0.98 -6.49 -0.72
CA PHE A 72 -0.46 -6.67 -0.89
C PHE A 72 -1.15 -5.31 -0.96
N ILE A 73 -1.85 -5.05 -2.07
CA ILE A 73 -2.76 -3.90 -2.17
C ILE A 73 -4.10 -4.31 -1.59
N ASN A 74 -4.68 -3.44 -0.75
CA ASN A 74 -5.94 -3.71 -0.09
C ASN A 74 -6.83 -2.47 -0.09
N GLN A 75 -8.13 -2.71 -0.05
CA GLN A 75 -9.14 -1.68 -0.06
C GLN A 75 -9.67 -1.46 1.35
N ILE A 76 -10.06 -0.21 1.63
CA ILE A 76 -10.80 0.14 2.83
C ILE A 76 -12.26 -0.26 2.64
N ARG A 77 -12.86 -0.79 3.71
CA ARG A 77 -14.29 -1.05 3.87
C ARG A 77 -14.75 -0.44 5.20
N MET A 78 -16.04 -0.21 5.36
CA MET A 78 -16.61 0.23 6.63
C MET A 78 -17.25 -0.95 7.35
N LYS A 79 -16.97 -1.10 8.65
CA LYS A 79 -17.65 -2.07 9.49
C LYS A 79 -18.95 -1.46 10.01
N ILE A 80 -20.08 -2.03 9.57
CA ILE A 80 -21.42 -1.61 10.01
C ILE A 80 -21.57 -1.91 11.52
N GLY A 81 -22.17 -0.99 12.27
CA GLY A 81 -22.50 -1.17 13.69
C GLY A 81 -21.38 -0.81 14.68
N VAL A 82 -20.28 -0.20 14.23
CA VAL A 82 -19.24 0.33 15.15
C VAL A 82 -19.69 1.70 15.68
N MET A 83 -19.98 1.78 16.98
CA MET A 83 -20.38 3.02 17.67
C MET A 83 -19.21 3.79 18.30
N PHE A 84 -18.02 3.18 18.42
CA PHE A 84 -16.83 3.79 19.02
C PHE A 84 -15.55 3.36 18.28
N GLY A 85 -14.64 4.32 18.06
CA GLY A 85 -13.40 4.11 17.31
C GLY A 85 -13.57 4.25 15.78
N SER A 86 -12.52 3.94 15.02
CA SER A 86 -12.57 4.02 13.55
C SER A 86 -13.41 2.88 12.97
N PRO A 87 -14.41 3.18 12.11
CA PRO A 87 -15.19 2.15 11.41
C PRO A 87 -14.42 1.53 10.23
N GLU A 88 -13.24 2.05 9.88
CA GLU A 88 -12.46 1.57 8.76
C GLU A 88 -11.85 0.19 9.04
N THR A 89 -12.04 -0.72 8.09
CA THR A 89 -11.44 -2.05 8.09
C THR A 89 -10.89 -2.38 6.71
N THR A 90 -10.12 -3.46 6.61
CA THR A 90 -9.54 -3.96 5.36
C THR A 90 -10.09 -5.35 5.06
N THR A 91 -10.15 -5.74 3.78
CA THR A 91 -10.60 -7.08 3.35
C THR A 91 -9.58 -8.16 3.72
N GLY A 92 -9.98 -9.45 3.66
CA GLY A 92 -9.09 -10.58 3.94
C GLY A 92 -8.88 -10.92 5.43
N GLY A 93 -9.71 -10.38 6.33
CA GLY A 93 -9.63 -10.65 7.77
C GLY A 93 -8.41 -10.02 8.45
N ASN A 94 -7.96 -10.62 9.56
CA ASN A 94 -6.89 -10.06 10.39
C ASN A 94 -5.48 -10.59 10.07
N ALA A 95 -5.36 -11.71 9.35
CA ALA A 95 -4.07 -12.38 9.14
C ALA A 95 -3.02 -11.43 8.55
N LEU A 96 -3.35 -10.73 7.46
CA LEU A 96 -2.43 -9.79 6.81
C LEU A 96 -1.95 -8.69 7.77
N LYS A 97 -2.82 -8.22 8.69
CA LYS A 97 -2.45 -7.21 9.69
C LYS A 97 -1.33 -7.72 10.61
N PHE A 98 -1.28 -9.00 10.93
CA PHE A 98 -0.27 -9.60 11.80
C PHE A 98 1.01 -9.98 11.06
N TYR A 99 0.87 -10.60 9.88
CA TYR A 99 2.00 -11.06 9.06
C TYR A 99 2.78 -9.92 8.43
N ALA A 100 2.12 -8.84 7.98
CA ALA A 100 2.80 -7.71 7.36
C ALA A 100 3.86 -7.09 8.29
N SER A 101 5.08 -6.91 7.76
CA SER A 101 6.18 -6.24 8.45
C SER A 101 6.00 -4.73 8.47
N VAL A 102 5.48 -4.17 7.37
CA VAL A 102 5.14 -2.76 7.22
C VAL A 102 3.71 -2.65 6.71
N ARG A 103 2.95 -1.67 7.22
CA ARG A 103 1.64 -1.31 6.68
C ARG A 103 1.60 0.18 6.40
N LEU A 104 1.13 0.52 5.21
CA LEU A 104 1.02 1.89 4.71
C LEU A 104 -0.46 2.22 4.52
N ASP A 105 -0.91 3.35 5.06
CA ASP A 105 -2.20 3.97 4.77
C ASP A 105 -1.95 5.14 3.82
N ILE A 106 -2.38 5.00 2.56
CA ILE A 106 -2.22 6.00 1.51
C ILE A 106 -3.54 6.73 1.29
N ARG A 107 -3.50 8.07 1.30
CA ARG A 107 -4.68 8.92 1.08
C ARG A 107 -4.35 10.08 0.16
N ARG A 108 -5.27 10.37 -0.76
CA ARG A 108 -5.30 11.64 -1.46
C ARG A 108 -5.79 12.72 -0.49
N ILE A 109 -4.99 13.75 -0.27
CA ILE A 109 -5.30 14.88 0.62
C ILE A 109 -5.65 16.15 -0.14
N GLY A 110 -5.38 16.20 -1.44
CA GLY A 110 -5.64 17.37 -2.28
C GLY A 110 -5.46 17.12 -3.77
N ALA A 111 -5.52 18.20 -4.54
CA ALA A 111 -5.33 18.21 -5.99
C ALA A 111 -4.13 19.09 -6.34
N VAL A 112 -3.25 18.59 -7.21
CA VAL A 112 -2.20 19.41 -7.84
C VAL A 112 -2.82 20.06 -9.07
N LYS A 113 -2.72 21.38 -9.18
CA LYS A 113 -3.33 22.16 -10.26
C LYS A 113 -2.31 22.96 -11.05
N GLU A 114 -2.53 23.07 -12.35
CA GLU A 114 -1.83 23.97 -13.25
C GLU A 114 -2.88 24.87 -13.91
N GLY A 115 -2.96 26.13 -13.46
CA GLY A 115 -4.10 26.99 -13.77
C GLY A 115 -5.42 26.40 -13.25
N GLU A 116 -6.36 26.13 -14.15
CA GLU A 116 -7.65 25.49 -13.82
C GLU A 116 -7.62 23.96 -13.90
N GLU A 117 -6.59 23.37 -14.51
CA GLU A 117 -6.52 21.93 -14.76
C GLU A 117 -5.96 21.17 -13.55
N VAL A 118 -6.59 20.03 -13.20
CA VAL A 118 -6.09 19.12 -12.16
C VAL A 118 -5.12 18.13 -12.78
N VAL A 119 -3.83 18.39 -12.62
CA VAL A 119 -2.73 17.61 -13.21
C VAL A 119 -2.21 16.48 -12.29
N GLY A 120 -2.69 16.42 -11.05
CA GLY A 120 -2.26 15.39 -10.11
C GLY A 120 -2.98 15.36 -8.78
N SER A 121 -2.46 14.53 -7.89
CA SER A 121 -2.97 14.30 -6.54
C SER A 121 -1.91 14.58 -5.49
N GLU A 122 -2.23 15.47 -4.55
CA GLU A 122 -1.47 15.63 -3.31
C GLU A 122 -1.75 14.40 -2.42
N THR A 123 -0.71 13.68 -2.04
CA THR A 123 -0.83 12.34 -1.44
C THR A 123 -0.09 12.27 -0.13
N ARG A 124 -0.73 11.69 0.89
CA ARG A 124 -0.13 11.40 2.19
C ARG A 124 -0.08 9.90 2.41
N VAL A 125 1.07 9.39 2.82
CA VAL A 125 1.26 7.99 3.24
C VAL A 125 1.66 7.95 4.70
N LYS A 126 0.88 7.26 5.54
CA LYS A 126 1.18 7.03 6.96
C LYS A 126 1.63 5.60 7.19
N VAL A 127 2.73 5.43 7.92
CA VAL A 127 3.23 4.12 8.33
C VAL A 127 2.46 3.65 9.58
N VAL A 128 1.36 2.93 9.39
CA VAL A 128 0.48 2.49 10.48
C VAL A 128 0.98 1.24 11.22
N LYS A 129 1.94 0.51 10.64
CA LYS A 129 2.67 -0.57 11.30
C LYS A 129 4.08 -0.61 10.76
N ASN A 130 5.07 -0.80 11.64
CA ASN A 130 6.46 -0.99 11.26
C ASN A 130 7.15 -1.96 12.23
N LYS A 131 7.78 -3.01 11.72
CA LYS A 131 8.59 -3.98 12.49
C LYS A 131 10.10 -3.76 12.36
N VAL A 132 10.54 -2.84 11.50
CA VAL A 132 11.97 -2.62 11.18
C VAL A 132 12.47 -1.24 11.57
N SER A 133 11.57 -0.30 11.90
CA SER A 133 11.91 1.05 12.38
C SER A 133 10.72 1.63 13.19
N PRO A 134 10.86 2.81 13.82
CA PRO A 134 9.75 3.44 14.53
C PRO A 134 8.50 3.63 13.62
N PRO A 135 7.30 3.23 14.08
CA PRO A 135 6.06 3.40 13.33
C PRO A 135 5.53 4.84 13.42
N PHE A 136 4.40 5.11 12.74
CA PHE A 136 3.59 6.33 12.80
C PHE A 136 4.20 7.60 12.20
N ARG A 137 5.32 7.48 11.49
CA ARG A 137 5.80 8.53 10.58
C ARG A 137 4.89 8.64 9.35
N GLN A 138 4.93 9.79 8.69
CA GLN A 138 4.21 10.05 7.46
C GLN A 138 5.13 10.68 6.42
N ALA A 139 4.78 10.49 5.15
CA ALA A 139 5.37 11.16 4.00
C ALA A 139 4.26 11.85 3.20
N GLU A 140 4.54 13.03 2.69
CA GLU A 140 3.66 13.82 1.82
C GLU A 140 4.41 14.08 0.52
N PHE A 141 3.73 13.81 -0.60
CA PHE A 141 4.30 13.93 -1.93
C PHE A 141 3.19 14.05 -2.97
N GLN A 142 3.58 14.47 -4.17
CA GLN A 142 2.68 14.64 -5.29
C GLN A 142 2.76 13.45 -6.23
N ILE A 143 1.60 12.99 -6.71
CA ILE A 143 1.49 12.03 -7.81
C ILE A 143 0.92 12.77 -9.01
N LEU A 144 1.72 12.97 -10.04
CA LEU A 144 1.30 13.59 -11.29
C LEU A 144 0.71 12.53 -12.23
N TYR A 145 -0.43 12.83 -12.83
CA TYR A 145 -1.09 11.88 -13.73
C TYR A 145 -0.23 11.62 -14.97
N GLY A 146 -0.10 10.36 -15.37
CA GLY A 146 0.76 9.94 -16.48
C GLY A 146 2.27 9.99 -16.22
N LYS A 147 2.73 10.55 -15.08
CA LYS A 147 4.16 10.66 -14.73
C LYS A 147 4.54 9.88 -13.46
N GLY A 148 3.60 9.69 -12.53
CA GLY A 148 3.85 9.01 -11.25
C GLY A 148 4.30 9.98 -10.15
N ILE A 149 5.05 9.47 -9.17
CA ILE A 149 5.53 10.25 -8.02
C ILE A 149 6.49 11.36 -8.50
N TYR A 150 6.23 12.60 -8.07
CA TYR A 150 7.02 13.76 -8.46
C TYR A 150 8.29 13.91 -7.61
N ARG A 151 9.27 13.03 -7.88
CA ARG A 151 10.52 12.94 -7.14
C ARG A 151 11.30 14.26 -7.05
N SER A 152 11.35 15.04 -8.12
CA SER A 152 12.09 16.31 -8.12
C SER A 152 11.50 17.31 -7.13
N GLY A 153 10.17 17.34 -6.97
CA GLY A 153 9.51 18.16 -5.95
C GLY A 153 9.92 17.74 -4.54
N GLU A 154 9.87 16.44 -4.24
CA GLU A 154 10.27 15.90 -2.92
C GLU A 154 11.72 16.26 -2.57
N VAL A 155 12.64 16.19 -3.53
CA VAL A 155 14.05 16.54 -3.32
C VAL A 155 14.21 18.02 -2.99
N ILE A 156 13.47 18.91 -3.68
CA ILE A 156 13.50 20.35 -3.41
C ILE A 156 12.94 20.64 -2.03
N ASP A 157 11.78 20.08 -1.69
CA ASP A 157 11.13 20.31 -0.39
C ASP A 157 11.99 19.82 0.77
N LEU A 158 12.59 18.62 0.64
CA LEU A 158 13.55 18.11 1.61
C LEU A 158 14.81 18.98 1.67
N GLY A 159 15.32 19.44 0.52
CA GLY A 159 16.48 20.32 0.46
C GLY A 159 16.26 21.63 1.23
N VAL A 160 15.08 22.24 1.10
CA VAL A 160 14.70 23.43 1.87
C VAL A 160 14.55 23.08 3.35
N GLN A 161 13.87 21.98 3.68
CA GLN A 161 13.65 21.55 5.07
C GLN A 161 14.97 21.27 5.81
N GLN A 162 15.97 20.73 5.12
CA GLN A 162 17.29 20.43 5.69
C GLN A 162 18.26 21.61 5.63
N GLY A 163 17.83 22.77 5.10
CA GLY A 163 18.69 23.95 4.96
C GLY A 163 19.80 23.82 3.91
N ILE A 164 19.67 22.86 2.99
CA ILE A 164 20.58 22.67 1.85
C ILE A 164 20.23 23.65 0.71
N LEU A 165 18.94 23.93 0.55
CA LEU A 165 18.41 24.93 -0.37
C LEU A 165 17.88 26.14 0.42
N GLU A 166 18.14 27.33 -0.09
CA GLU A 166 17.58 28.57 0.45
C GLU A 166 16.34 28.97 -0.35
N LYS A 167 15.26 29.36 0.36
CA LYS A 167 14.05 29.87 -0.27
C LYS A 167 13.85 31.34 0.10
N SER A 168 13.89 32.21 -0.90
CA SER A 168 13.64 33.65 -0.77
C SER A 168 12.39 34.04 -1.55
N GLY A 169 11.24 34.01 -0.88
CA GLY A 169 9.94 34.20 -1.52
C GLY A 169 9.63 33.06 -2.50
N ALA A 170 9.52 33.39 -3.79
CA ALA A 170 9.30 32.43 -4.87
C ALA A 170 10.61 31.86 -5.48
N TRP A 171 11.77 32.37 -5.07
CA TRP A 171 13.07 31.98 -5.62
C TRP A 171 13.75 30.92 -4.75
N TYR A 172 14.40 29.96 -5.41
CA TYR A 172 15.24 28.94 -4.78
C TYR A 172 16.71 29.22 -5.11
N SER A 173 17.60 28.97 -4.16
CA SER A 173 19.05 29.08 -4.35
C SER A 173 19.77 27.87 -3.77
N TYR A 174 20.85 27.47 -4.42
CA TYR A 174 21.79 26.46 -3.92
C TYR A 174 23.18 27.06 -3.90
N GLN A 175 23.83 27.07 -2.73
CA GLN A 175 25.18 27.63 -2.55
C GLN A 175 25.34 29.04 -3.13
N GLY A 176 24.34 29.91 -2.93
CA GLY A 176 24.33 31.28 -3.44
C GLY A 176 23.99 31.45 -4.93
N SER A 177 23.88 30.36 -5.70
CA SER A 177 23.42 30.40 -7.09
C SER A 177 21.91 30.19 -7.17
N LYS A 178 21.20 31.11 -7.84
CA LYS A 178 19.74 31.01 -8.06
C LYS A 178 19.41 29.88 -9.03
N ILE A 179 18.31 29.18 -8.77
CA ILE A 179 17.73 28.08 -9.56
C ILE A 179 16.40 28.53 -10.15
#